data_AF-A0A1M3PAG1-F1
#
_entry.id   AF-A0A1M3PAG1-F1
#
_cell.length_a   1.000
_cell.length_b   1.000
_cell.length_c   1.000
_cell.angle_alpha   90.00
_cell.angle_beta   90.00
_cell.angle_gamma   90.00
#
_symmetry.space_group_name_H-M   'P 1'
#
loop_
_entity.id
_entity.type
_entity.pdbx_description
1 polymer ?
#
loop_
_entity_poly.entity_id
_entity_poly.type
_entity_poly.pdbx_seq_one_letter_code
_entity_poly.pdbx_strand_id
1 'polypeptide(L)'
;MSLFSYLNTDSSESLLITVQKAQAATQTRAAPSAPESASTSSTASSVLITLQARRAAAEKDDAGKAAPALATELRTALDSAYAAAGERHSADLTALSGRALAVIALNESGQFSRAEIAAAKTELRGRDRQAVLTQISENGLTASSLAAYLQQATDARTAMSAEERALRDVNPALR
;
A
#
# COMPACT_ATOMS: atom_id res chain seq x y z
N MET A 1 -28.36 -44.67 27.42
CA MET A 1 -27.86 -43.61 26.51
C MET A 1 -26.83 -42.80 27.28
N SER A 2 -25.54 -43.13 27.14
CA SER A 2 -24.44 -42.43 27.82
C SER A 2 -23.53 -41.80 26.76
N LEU A 3 -23.49 -40.46 26.76
CA LEU A 3 -22.80 -39.60 25.78
C LEU A 3 -21.37 -39.25 26.20
N PHE A 4 -20.57 -40.22 26.65
CA PHE A 4 -19.21 -39.96 27.15
C PHE A 4 -18.09 -40.73 26.42
N SER A 5 -18.37 -41.33 25.26
CA SER A 5 -17.39 -42.18 24.56
C SER A 5 -16.83 -41.61 23.25
N TYR A 6 -16.91 -40.30 23.01
CA TYR A 6 -16.37 -39.67 21.78
C TYR A 6 -15.21 -38.69 21.99
N LEU A 7 -14.54 -38.73 23.14
CA LEU A 7 -13.45 -37.81 23.49
C LEU A 7 -12.07 -38.48 23.64
N ASN A 8 -11.79 -39.55 22.89
CA ASN A 8 -10.44 -40.14 22.96
C ASN A 8 -10.00 -40.90 21.71
N THR A 9 -9.83 -40.20 20.59
CA THR A 9 -8.98 -40.56 19.44
C THR A 9 -8.90 -39.25 18.64
N ASP A 10 -7.79 -38.52 18.53
CA ASP A 10 -6.55 -38.90 17.85
C ASP A 10 -5.53 -37.74 17.98
N SER A 11 -4.25 -38.08 17.82
CA SER A 11 -3.18 -37.22 17.28
C SER A 11 -2.51 -36.21 18.22
N SER A 12 -1.52 -36.75 18.94
CA SER A 12 -0.25 -36.11 19.25
C SER A 12 0.41 -35.53 17.99
N GLU A 13 1.02 -34.35 18.08
CA GLU A 13 2.44 -34.09 17.73
C GLU A 13 2.76 -32.61 17.96
N SER A 14 3.71 -32.41 18.88
CA SER A 14 4.33 -31.16 19.30
C SER A 14 5.40 -30.71 18.30
N LEU A 15 5.35 -29.46 17.84
CA LEU A 15 6.49 -28.84 17.14
C LEU A 15 6.75 -27.41 17.62
N LEU A 16 7.89 -27.28 18.30
CA LEU A 16 8.57 -26.05 18.71
C LEU A 16 8.98 -25.26 17.47
N ILE A 17 8.57 -24.00 17.36
CA ILE A 17 9.07 -23.08 16.32
C ILE A 17 10.29 -22.33 16.89
N THR A 18 11.47 -22.77 16.47
CA THR A 18 12.75 -22.11 16.72
C THR A 18 12.87 -20.87 15.82
N VAL A 19 13.14 -19.71 16.44
CA VAL A 19 13.54 -18.47 15.76
C VAL A 19 14.96 -18.68 15.21
N GLN A 20 15.12 -18.64 13.89
CA GLN A 20 16.44 -18.68 13.25
C GLN A 20 16.64 -17.49 12.32
N LYS A 21 17.51 -16.59 12.78
CA LYS A 21 18.01 -15.40 12.09
C LYS A 21 19.15 -15.86 11.17
N ALA A 22 19.00 -15.78 9.85
CA ALA A 22 20.07 -16.07 8.91
C ALA A 22 20.56 -14.76 8.26
N GLN A 23 21.74 -14.32 8.70
CA GLN A 23 22.64 -13.48 7.93
C GLN A 23 23.59 -14.41 7.16
N ALA A 24 23.86 -14.13 5.88
CA ALA A 24 25.16 -14.43 5.28
C ALA A 24 25.31 -13.67 3.96
N ALA A 25 26.42 -12.93 3.87
CA ALA A 25 26.93 -12.31 2.66
C ALA A 25 27.92 -13.26 1.94
N THR A 26 28.28 -12.84 0.73
CA THR A 26 29.52 -13.11 -0.05
C THR A 26 29.60 -14.24 -1.09
N GLN A 27 29.93 -13.77 -2.30
CA GLN A 27 31.02 -14.19 -3.21
C GLN A 27 30.72 -14.95 -4.52
N THR A 28 30.82 -14.16 -5.59
CA THR A 28 31.38 -14.39 -6.95
C THR A 28 32.22 -15.65 -7.19
N ARG A 29 31.96 -16.36 -8.32
CA ARG A 29 32.86 -16.47 -9.51
C ARG A 29 32.46 -17.59 -10.52
N ALA A 30 32.32 -17.16 -11.79
CA ALA A 30 32.55 -17.80 -13.10
C ALA A 30 31.83 -19.11 -13.57
N ALA A 31 31.18 -18.97 -14.74
CA ALA A 31 30.67 -19.97 -15.71
C ALA A 31 31.82 -20.67 -16.51
N PRO A 32 31.62 -21.57 -17.52
CA PRO A 32 30.40 -21.84 -18.33
C PRO A 32 30.13 -23.32 -18.75
N SER A 33 28.89 -23.63 -19.13
CA SER A 33 28.47 -24.62 -20.18
C SER A 33 26.95 -24.53 -20.39
N ALA A 34 26.50 -24.46 -21.64
CA ALA A 34 25.10 -24.46 -22.09
C ALA A 34 24.95 -25.55 -23.19
N PRO A 35 23.76 -25.86 -23.75
CA PRO A 35 22.39 -25.72 -23.26
C PRO A 35 21.59 -27.04 -23.37
N GLU A 36 20.67 -27.34 -22.43
CA GLU A 36 19.56 -28.26 -22.73
C GLU A 36 18.23 -27.59 -22.40
N SER A 37 17.41 -27.48 -23.44
CA SER A 37 16.07 -26.94 -23.40
C SER A 37 15.17 -27.91 -22.63
N ALA A 38 14.86 -27.57 -21.39
CA ALA A 38 13.66 -28.04 -20.72
C ALA A 38 12.75 -26.84 -20.52
N SER A 39 11.67 -26.80 -21.31
CA SER A 39 10.53 -25.92 -21.12
C SER A 39 9.98 -26.11 -19.71
N THR A 40 10.51 -25.33 -18.77
CA THR A 40 9.94 -25.20 -17.45
C THR A 40 8.77 -24.27 -17.64
N SER A 41 7.56 -24.85 -17.61
CA SER A 41 6.31 -24.12 -17.54
C SER A 41 6.49 -22.95 -16.59
N SER A 42 6.35 -21.73 -17.10
CA SER A 42 6.11 -20.56 -16.28
C SER A 42 4.78 -20.79 -15.57
N THR A 43 4.82 -21.54 -14.47
CA THR A 43 3.80 -21.50 -13.46
C THR A 43 3.83 -20.07 -12.98
N ALA A 44 2.94 -19.29 -13.57
CA ALA A 44 2.70 -17.92 -13.20
C ALA A 44 2.54 -17.91 -11.68
N SER A 45 3.58 -17.45 -10.98
CA SER A 45 3.44 -16.93 -9.64
C SER A 45 2.53 -15.72 -9.80
N SER A 46 1.22 -15.94 -9.89
CA SER A 46 0.21 -14.93 -9.67
C SER A 46 0.36 -14.54 -8.20
N VAL A 47 1.36 -13.70 -7.95
CA VAL A 47 1.61 -13.05 -6.68
C VAL A 47 0.29 -12.41 -6.31
N LEU A 48 -0.30 -12.86 -5.20
CA LEU A 48 -1.39 -12.15 -4.53
C LEU A 48 -0.78 -10.83 -4.01
N ILE A 49 -0.53 -9.88 -4.91
CA ILE A 49 -0.05 -8.55 -4.55
C ILE A 49 -1.21 -7.90 -3.82
N THR A 50 -1.07 -7.77 -2.50
CA THR A 50 -2.05 -7.06 -1.68
C THR A 50 -2.15 -5.62 -2.18
N LEU A 51 -3.33 -5.00 -2.04
CA LEU A 51 -3.54 -3.60 -2.43
C LEU A 51 -2.50 -2.67 -1.78
N GLN A 52 -2.10 -2.96 -0.54
CA GLN A 52 -1.05 -2.25 0.18
C GLN A 52 0.33 -2.37 -0.51
N ALA A 53 0.70 -3.58 -0.96
CA ALA A 53 1.95 -3.77 -1.70
C ALA A 53 1.95 -3.00 -3.03
N ARG A 54 0.79 -2.93 -3.71
CA ARG A 54 0.63 -2.14 -4.93
C ARG A 54 0.80 -0.64 -4.69
N ARG A 55 0.22 -0.13 -3.60
CA ARG A 55 0.38 1.29 -3.18
C ARG A 55 1.82 1.61 -2.84
N ALA A 56 2.50 0.73 -2.09
CA ALA A 56 3.90 0.94 -1.72
C ALA A 56 4.82 0.95 -2.94
N ALA A 57 4.54 0.12 -3.95
CA ALA A 57 5.25 0.18 -5.23
C ALA A 57 5.00 1.52 -5.95
N ALA A 58 3.73 1.95 -6.04
CA ALA A 58 3.38 3.24 -6.64
C ALA A 58 4.04 4.43 -5.90
N GLU A 59 4.09 4.40 -4.57
CA GLU A 59 4.77 5.42 -3.76
C GLU A 59 6.26 5.49 -4.09
N LYS A 60 6.90 4.33 -4.26
CA LYS A 60 8.32 4.25 -4.64
C LYS A 60 8.57 4.77 -6.06
N ASP A 61 7.69 4.42 -7.00
CA ASP A 61 7.79 4.88 -8.38
C ASP A 61 7.57 6.38 -8.49
N ASP A 62 6.66 6.92 -7.68
CA ASP A 62 6.34 8.33 -7.68
C ASP A 62 7.36 9.17 -6.91
N ALA A 63 8.03 8.66 -5.88
CA ALA A 63 8.96 9.42 -5.04
C ALA A 63 10.05 10.19 -5.82
N GLY A 64 10.49 9.69 -6.98
CA GLY A 64 11.51 10.32 -7.82
C GLY A 64 11.00 11.34 -8.84
N LYS A 65 9.67 11.47 -9.03
CA LYS A 65 9.09 12.27 -10.11
C LYS A 65 8.81 13.70 -9.67
N ALA A 66 8.90 14.67 -10.58
CA ALA A 66 8.42 16.04 -10.31
C ALA A 66 6.88 16.08 -10.32
N ALA A 67 6.26 16.88 -9.46
CA ALA A 67 4.80 17.04 -9.36
C ALA A 67 4.08 17.29 -10.72
N PRO A 68 4.55 18.20 -11.60
CA PRO A 68 3.86 18.45 -12.88
C PRO A 68 3.99 17.27 -13.86
N ALA A 69 5.12 16.55 -13.83
CA ALA A 69 5.31 15.34 -14.64
C ALA A 69 4.38 14.24 -14.16
N LEU A 70 4.32 14.02 -12.84
CA LEU A 70 3.41 13.07 -12.22
C LEU A 70 1.94 13.40 -12.52
N ALA A 71 1.54 14.68 -12.48
CA ALA A 71 0.19 15.09 -12.84
C ALA A 71 -0.18 14.72 -14.29
N THR A 72 0.76 14.88 -15.23
CA THR A 72 0.55 14.55 -16.65
C THR A 72 0.44 13.03 -16.87
N GLU A 73 1.29 12.25 -16.18
CA GLU A 73 1.22 10.78 -16.19
C GLU A 73 -0.11 10.29 -15.62
N LEU A 74 -0.52 10.83 -14.46
CA LEU A 74 -1.79 10.49 -13.82
C LEU A 74 -2.98 10.84 -14.70
N ARG A 75 -2.93 11.98 -15.39
CA ARG A 75 -4.00 12.36 -16.31
C ARG A 75 -4.13 11.36 -17.46
N THR A 76 -3.01 10.97 -18.05
CA THR A 76 -2.94 9.96 -19.12
C THR A 76 -3.44 8.61 -18.63
N ALA A 77 -3.04 8.19 -17.44
CA ALA A 77 -3.48 6.95 -16.82
C ALA A 77 -5.01 6.94 -16.59
N LEU A 78 -5.57 8.04 -16.06
CA LEU A 78 -7.02 8.17 -15.86
C LEU A 78 -7.78 8.16 -17.20
N ASP A 79 -7.27 8.84 -18.23
CA ASP A 79 -7.89 8.79 -19.57
C ASP A 79 -7.92 7.38 -20.14
N SER A 80 -6.82 6.63 -19.99
CA SER A 80 -6.78 5.24 -20.43
C SER A 80 -7.76 4.36 -19.65
N ALA A 81 -7.91 4.60 -18.34
CA ALA A 81 -8.84 3.89 -17.49
C ALA A 81 -10.30 4.18 -17.88
N TYR A 82 -10.65 5.44 -18.16
CA TYR A 82 -11.99 5.80 -18.63
C TYR A 82 -12.29 5.27 -20.03
N ALA A 83 -11.32 5.26 -20.94
CA ALA A 83 -11.48 4.67 -22.26
C ALA A 83 -11.76 3.15 -22.17
N ALA A 84 -11.11 2.45 -21.24
CA ALA A 84 -11.34 1.03 -21.00
C ALA A 84 -12.67 0.76 -20.27
N ALA A 85 -13.07 1.63 -19.33
CA ALA A 85 -14.29 1.47 -18.55
C ALA A 85 -15.56 1.92 -19.31
N GLY A 86 -15.43 2.73 -20.36
CA GLY A 86 -16.55 3.31 -21.10
C GLY A 86 -17.28 4.45 -20.38
N GLU A 87 -16.91 4.75 -19.13
CA GLU A 87 -17.51 5.79 -18.29
C GLU A 87 -16.43 6.66 -17.63
N ARG A 88 -16.68 7.97 -17.53
CA ARG A 88 -15.72 8.98 -17.02
C ARG A 88 -15.80 9.23 -15.51
N HIS A 89 -16.49 8.37 -14.76
CA HIS A 89 -16.87 8.67 -13.36
C HIS A 89 -16.36 7.66 -12.33
N SER A 90 -15.75 6.57 -12.76
CA SER A 90 -15.46 5.41 -11.90
C SER A 90 -13.99 4.98 -11.91
N ALA A 91 -13.05 5.91 -12.15
CA ALA A 91 -11.64 5.57 -12.07
C ALA A 91 -11.30 5.06 -10.67
N ASP A 92 -10.76 3.85 -10.60
CA ASP A 92 -10.32 3.25 -9.35
C ASP A 92 -9.04 3.93 -8.88
N LEU A 93 -9.18 4.82 -7.89
CA LEU A 93 -8.06 5.53 -7.27
C LEU A 93 -7.43 4.72 -6.11
N THR A 94 -7.97 3.53 -5.80
CA THR A 94 -7.55 2.78 -4.61
C THR A 94 -6.13 2.26 -4.72
N ALA A 95 -5.58 2.04 -5.92
CA ALA A 95 -4.21 1.57 -6.11
C ALA A 95 -3.18 2.71 -6.13
N LEU A 96 -3.61 3.98 -6.21
CA LEU A 96 -2.71 5.12 -6.30
C LEU A 96 -1.93 5.36 -5.00
N SER A 97 -0.72 5.91 -5.15
CA SER A 97 0.13 6.37 -4.05
C SER A 97 -0.51 7.53 -3.28
N GLY A 98 -0.07 7.78 -2.05
CA GLY A 98 -0.54 8.93 -1.26
C GLY A 98 -0.19 10.25 -1.96
N ARG A 99 1.02 10.32 -2.51
CA ARG A 99 1.49 11.44 -3.33
C ARG A 99 0.63 11.67 -4.57
N ALA A 100 0.31 10.63 -5.34
CA ALA A 100 -0.53 10.77 -6.55
C ALA A 100 -1.92 11.30 -6.21
N LEU A 101 -2.53 10.78 -5.13
CA LEU A 101 -3.81 11.29 -4.65
C LEU A 101 -3.71 12.77 -4.23
N ALA A 102 -2.60 13.18 -3.63
CA ALA A 102 -2.40 14.57 -3.25
C ALA A 102 -2.23 15.49 -4.45
N VAL A 103 -1.50 15.07 -5.48
CA VAL A 103 -1.37 15.81 -6.75
C VAL A 103 -2.74 15.99 -7.41
N ILE A 104 -3.56 14.95 -7.46
CA ILE A 104 -4.93 15.04 -7.98
C ILE A 104 -5.78 15.98 -7.12
N ALA A 105 -5.69 15.86 -5.79
CA ALA A 105 -6.52 16.64 -4.87
C ALA A 105 -6.14 18.13 -4.79
N LEU A 106 -4.86 18.46 -4.98
CA LEU A 106 -4.37 19.84 -5.11
C LEU A 106 -4.72 20.43 -6.47
N ASN A 107 -4.64 19.61 -7.53
CA ASN A 107 -4.92 20.01 -8.91
C ASN A 107 -4.21 21.30 -9.34
N GLU A 108 -2.93 21.46 -8.97
CA GLU A 108 -2.14 22.64 -9.33
C GLU A 108 -2.02 22.83 -10.85
N SER A 109 -2.09 21.73 -11.60
CA SER A 109 -2.05 21.72 -13.06
C SER A 109 -3.40 22.07 -13.72
N GLY A 110 -4.51 22.09 -12.97
CA GLY A 110 -5.85 22.33 -13.49
C GLY A 110 -6.40 21.23 -14.42
N GLN A 111 -5.74 20.07 -14.48
CA GLN A 111 -6.07 19.00 -15.42
C GLN A 111 -7.13 18.01 -14.90
N PHE A 112 -7.39 18.01 -13.59
CA PHE A 112 -8.33 17.09 -12.95
C PHE A 112 -9.71 17.73 -12.73
N SER A 113 -10.75 16.93 -12.93
CA SER A 113 -12.13 17.31 -12.72
C SER A 113 -12.49 17.40 -11.24
N ARG A 114 -13.59 18.09 -10.93
CA ARG A 114 -14.09 18.20 -9.54
C ARG A 114 -14.43 16.84 -8.93
N ALA A 115 -14.92 15.90 -9.73
CA ALA A 115 -15.25 14.55 -9.27
C ALA A 115 -13.99 13.78 -8.85
N GLU A 116 -12.92 13.87 -9.65
CA GLU A 116 -11.63 13.21 -9.34
C GLU A 116 -10.97 13.81 -8.10
N ILE A 117 -11.00 15.14 -7.96
CA ILE A 117 -10.52 15.82 -6.76
C ILE A 117 -11.29 15.34 -5.52
N ALA A 118 -12.61 15.23 -5.61
CA ALA A 118 -13.45 14.77 -4.50
C ALA A 118 -13.19 13.30 -4.16
N ALA A 119 -13.03 12.44 -5.17
CA ALA A 119 -12.71 11.04 -5.00
C ALA A 119 -11.32 10.86 -4.35
N ALA A 120 -10.31 11.59 -4.81
CA ALA A 120 -8.96 11.54 -4.25
C ALA A 120 -8.93 11.98 -2.78
N LYS A 121 -9.64 13.07 -2.43
CA LYS A 121 -9.80 13.51 -1.04
C LYS A 121 -10.53 12.48 -0.17
N THR A 122 -11.55 11.82 -0.72
CA THR A 122 -12.32 10.79 -0.01
C THR A 122 -11.47 9.56 0.27
N GLU A 123 -10.69 9.11 -0.71
CA GLU A 123 -9.76 8.00 -0.55
C GLU A 123 -8.67 8.32 0.50
N LEU A 124 -8.08 9.51 0.45
CA LEU A 124 -7.11 9.95 1.47
C LEU A 124 -7.71 9.94 2.89
N ARG A 125 -8.92 10.51 3.07
CA ARG A 125 -9.62 10.46 4.36
C ARG A 125 -9.92 9.03 4.81
N GLY A 126 -10.31 8.17 3.88
CA GLY A 126 -10.57 6.76 4.16
C GLY A 126 -9.31 6.05 4.67
N ARG A 127 -8.17 6.30 4.03
CA ARG A 127 -6.87 5.75 4.43
C ARG A 127 -6.41 6.26 5.79
N ASP A 128 -6.52 7.56 6.03
CA ASP A 128 -6.13 8.17 7.32
C ASP A 128 -6.99 7.59 8.46
N ARG A 129 -8.32 7.49 8.26
CA ARG A 129 -9.21 6.86 9.25
C ARG A 129 -8.85 5.40 9.51
N GLN A 130 -8.56 4.63 8.46
CA GLN A 130 -8.18 3.23 8.61
C GLN A 130 -6.86 3.08 9.38
N ALA A 131 -5.88 3.96 9.11
CA ALA A 131 -4.60 3.95 9.82
C ALA A 131 -4.80 4.23 11.32
N VAL A 132 -5.61 5.24 11.67
CA VAL A 132 -5.94 5.58 13.06
C VAL A 132 -6.69 4.43 13.75
N LEU A 133 -7.68 3.82 13.10
CA LEU A 133 -8.42 2.70 13.67
C LEU A 133 -7.53 1.48 13.92
N THR A 134 -6.64 1.16 12.98
CA THR A 134 -5.66 0.08 13.13
C THR A 134 -4.78 0.34 14.35
N GLN A 135 -4.26 1.56 14.48
CA GLN A 135 -3.40 1.93 15.59
C GLN A 135 -4.11 1.93 16.96
N ILE A 136 -5.36 2.40 17.02
CA ILE A 136 -6.17 2.33 18.25
C ILE A 136 -6.44 0.87 18.63
N SER A 137 -6.72 0.01 17.65
CA SER A 137 -6.99 -1.41 17.89
C SER A 137 -5.75 -2.19 18.36
N GLU A 138 -4.56 -1.82 17.88
CA GLU A 138 -3.30 -2.48 18.23
C GLU A 138 -2.75 -2.02 19.59
N ASN A 139 -2.84 -0.72 19.89
CA ASN A 139 -2.12 -0.13 21.03
C ASN A 139 -3.01 0.23 22.22
N GLY A 140 -4.35 0.21 22.06
CA GLY A 140 -5.31 0.65 23.07
C GLY A 140 -5.21 2.14 23.41
N LEU A 141 -6.14 2.65 24.23
CA LEU A 141 -6.18 4.05 24.67
C LEU A 141 -5.63 4.18 26.10
N THR A 142 -4.34 4.48 26.23
CA THR A 142 -3.63 4.73 27.48
C THR A 142 -2.84 6.04 27.38
N ALA A 143 -2.44 6.64 28.51
CA ALA A 143 -1.63 7.86 28.49
C ALA A 143 -0.28 7.66 27.76
N SER A 144 0.31 6.47 27.87
CA SER A 144 1.50 6.06 27.12
C SER A 144 1.24 5.88 25.62
N SER A 145 0.08 5.37 25.23
CA SER A 145 -0.26 5.22 23.80
C SER A 145 -0.57 6.56 23.13
N LEU A 146 -1.01 7.58 23.89
CA LEU A 146 -1.14 8.94 23.37
C LEU A 146 0.21 9.54 22.96
N ALA A 147 1.25 9.41 23.80
CA ALA A 147 2.59 9.89 23.46
C ALA A 147 3.16 9.16 22.24
N ALA A 148 2.99 7.84 22.17
CA ALA A 148 3.39 7.05 21.01
C ALA A 148 2.63 7.45 19.74
N TYR A 149 1.33 7.74 19.86
CA TYR A 149 0.50 8.22 18.74
C TYR A 149 1.01 9.56 18.21
N LEU A 150 1.30 10.54 19.07
CA LEU A 150 1.80 11.85 18.64
C LEU A 150 3.15 11.74 17.94
N GLN A 151 4.05 10.87 18.44
CA GLN A 151 5.33 10.61 17.78
C GLN A 151 5.12 9.99 16.40
N GLN A 152 4.29 8.95 16.31
CA GLN A 152 4.01 8.29 15.03
C GLN A 152 3.29 9.20 14.04
N ALA A 153 2.38 10.06 14.49
CA ALA A 153 1.75 11.06 13.64
C ALA A 153 2.78 12.07 13.08
N THR A 154 3.78 12.43 13.89
CA THR A 154 4.89 13.28 13.46
C THR A 154 5.77 12.55 12.45
N ASP A 155 6.13 11.30 12.71
CA ASP A 155 6.94 10.47 11.80
C ASP A 155 6.21 10.18 10.49
N ALA A 156 4.91 9.92 10.53
CA ALA A 156 4.09 9.77 9.33
C ALA A 156 4.09 11.07 8.50
N ARG A 157 3.98 12.23 9.17
CA ARG A 157 4.04 13.52 8.49
C ARG A 157 5.42 13.82 7.90
N THR A 158 6.52 13.40 8.54
CA THR A 158 7.86 13.56 7.96
C THR A 158 8.12 12.57 6.83
N ALA A 159 7.45 11.42 6.79
CA ALA A 159 7.53 10.48 5.69
C ALA A 159 6.72 10.88 4.44
N MET A 160 5.70 11.74 4.57
CA MET A 160 4.86 12.18 3.45
C MET A 160 5.61 12.96 2.37
N SER A 161 5.05 12.97 1.16
CA SER A 161 5.51 13.84 0.08
C SER A 161 5.24 15.32 0.36
N ALA A 162 5.91 16.22 -0.37
CA ALA A 162 5.68 17.67 -0.22
C ALA A 162 4.23 18.05 -0.58
N GLU A 163 3.69 17.40 -1.60
CA GLU A 163 2.33 17.61 -2.11
C GLU A 163 1.28 17.14 -1.08
N GLU A 164 1.51 16.00 -0.42
CA GLU A 164 0.63 15.54 0.66
C GLU A 164 0.63 16.49 1.85
N ARG A 165 1.80 17.00 2.26
CA ARG A 165 1.87 17.98 3.35
C ARG A 165 1.13 19.27 2.97
N ALA A 166 1.38 19.80 1.78
CA ALA A 166 0.70 20.99 1.28
C ALA A 166 -0.83 20.80 1.24
N LEU A 167 -1.31 19.65 0.78
CA LEU A 167 -2.74 19.33 0.76
C LEU A 167 -3.35 19.34 2.18
N ARG A 168 -2.67 18.75 3.16
CA ARG A 168 -3.12 18.69 4.56
C ARG A 168 -3.04 20.04 5.25
N ASP A 169 -2.12 20.90 4.82
CA ASP A 169 -2.02 22.27 5.32
C ASP A 169 -3.22 23.11 4.88
N VAL A 170 -3.66 22.97 3.63
CA VAL A 170 -4.85 23.69 3.11
C VAL A 170 -6.19 22.99 3.40
N ASN A 171 -6.19 21.69 3.71
CA ASN A 171 -7.41 20.94 4.08
C ASN A 171 -7.28 20.36 5.50
N PRO A 172 -7.82 21.03 6.54
CA PRO A 172 -7.72 20.55 7.92
C PRO A 172 -8.43 19.22 8.18
N ALA A 173 -9.38 18.84 7.32
CA ALA A 173 -10.08 17.55 7.42
C ALA A 173 -9.23 16.32 7.03
N LEU A 174 -7.97 16.54 6.61
CA LEU A 174 -6.97 15.51 6.28
C LEU A 174 -5.79 15.51 7.28
N ARG A 175 -5.93 16.22 8.41
CA ARG A 175 -4.91 16.28 9.47
C ARG A 175 -5.19 15.26 10.56
#